data_AF-G0MQB3-F1
#
_entry.id   AF-G0MQB3-F1
#
_cell.length_a   1.000
_cell.length_b   1.000
_cell.length_c   1.000
_cell.angle_alpha   90.00
_cell.angle_beta   90.00
_cell.angle_gamma   90.00
#
_symmetry.space_group_name_H-M   'P 1'
#
loop_
_entity.id
_entity.type
_entity.pdbx_description
1 polymer ?
#
loop_
_entity_poly.entity_id
_entity_poly.type
_entity_poly.pdbx_seq_one_letter_code
_entity_poly.pdbx_strand_id
1 'polypeptide(L)'
;MDNEVHAVLIRMAVSNLMAVYRRSKNPDSEESFLLGAHKWLAIIGALLIGLLIAIQIVEVMYQKWQSYWAWRRIENEEDEEYLRHRDNFMKRVEGALQEPVHECPICLGDANFPVFTNCGHLFCCSCIIRYWKQSKSISVPCKCAYCRSTFYVLIPILWPAPGSSDEIDEQIQKNNVDLEDYNKRFSSEKSVSRLESILFYGKKFMRLIWIDIVRLVVMPVCANIYAWLSDTKVEDSSELLQSIDNLFLSMVFLAASIRVARIRLAG
;
A
#
# COMPACT_ATOMS: atom_id res chain seq x y z
N MET A 1 38.35 15.85 -50.46
CA MET A 1 37.26 16.45 -49.68
C MET A 1 37.71 16.95 -48.30
N ASP A 2 38.61 16.27 -47.59
CA ASP A 2 38.98 16.68 -46.22
C ASP A 2 39.87 17.94 -46.10
N ASN A 3 40.67 18.29 -47.11
CA ASN A 3 41.57 19.45 -47.04
C ASN A 3 40.85 20.80 -47.22
N GLU A 4 39.75 20.84 -47.96
CA GLU A 4 38.97 22.06 -48.15
C GLU A 4 38.11 22.40 -46.92
N VAL A 5 37.57 21.38 -46.25
CA VAL A 5 36.78 21.55 -45.01
C VAL A 5 37.66 22.09 -43.89
N HIS A 6 38.89 21.58 -43.73
CA HIS A 6 39.85 22.12 -42.76
C HIS A 6 40.25 23.56 -43.06
N ALA A 7 40.46 23.91 -44.33
CA ALA A 7 40.79 25.28 -44.73
C ALA A 7 39.64 26.27 -44.43
N VAL A 8 38.39 25.85 -44.59
CA VAL A 8 37.20 26.64 -44.23
C VAL A 8 37.10 26.81 -42.72
N LEU A 9 37.29 25.74 -41.94
CA LEU A 9 37.25 25.79 -40.47
C LEU A 9 38.34 26.69 -39.90
N ILE A 10 39.57 26.63 -40.45
CA ILE A 10 40.67 27.50 -40.03
C ILE A 10 40.35 28.97 -40.34
N ARG A 11 39.79 29.29 -41.51
CA ARG A 11 39.38 30.67 -41.84
C ARG A 11 38.25 31.17 -40.93
N MET A 12 37.30 30.31 -40.58
CA MET A 12 36.23 30.63 -39.63
C MET A 12 36.78 30.90 -38.23
N ALA A 13 37.73 30.07 -37.77
CA ALA A 13 38.40 30.25 -36.49
C ALA A 13 39.25 31.53 -36.45
N VAL A 14 40.01 31.83 -37.51
CA VAL A 14 40.82 33.06 -37.61
C VAL A 14 39.94 34.30 -37.68
N SER A 15 38.82 34.26 -38.40
CA SER A 15 37.85 35.37 -38.46
C SER A 15 37.23 35.64 -37.08
N ASN A 16 36.85 34.59 -36.36
CA ASN A 16 36.32 34.70 -35.00
C ASN A 16 37.36 35.20 -34.00
N LEU A 17 38.60 34.73 -34.07
CA LEU A 17 39.71 35.22 -33.24
C LEU A 17 40.04 36.68 -33.52
N MET A 18 40.03 37.09 -34.80
CA MET A 18 40.22 38.49 -35.18
C MET A 18 39.05 39.38 -34.77
N ALA A 19 37.82 38.86 -34.77
CA ALA A 19 36.64 39.56 -34.24
C ALA A 19 36.74 39.74 -32.72
N VAL A 20 37.19 38.72 -31.98
CA VAL A 20 37.45 38.79 -30.54
C VAL A 20 38.61 39.75 -30.22
N TYR A 21 39.71 39.70 -30.97
CA TYR A 21 40.86 40.60 -30.79
C TYR A 21 40.52 42.06 -31.10
N ARG A 22 39.72 42.31 -32.15
CA ARG A 22 39.26 43.66 -32.50
C ARG A 22 38.24 44.21 -31.50
N ARG A 23 37.46 43.33 -30.86
CA ARG A 23 36.49 43.65 -29.80
C ARG A 23 37.18 43.94 -28.46
N SER A 24 38.22 43.19 -28.11
CA SER A 24 39.08 43.43 -26.94
C SER A 24 39.78 44.80 -26.93
N LYS A 25 39.95 45.47 -28.08
CA LYS A 25 40.65 46.76 -28.19
C LYS A 25 39.73 47.98 -28.09
N ASN A 26 38.42 47.80 -27.89
CA ASN A 26 37.45 48.90 -27.75
C ASN A 26 36.65 48.77 -26.42
N PRO A 27 37.23 49.21 -25.29
CA PRO A 27 36.76 48.87 -23.95
C PRO A 27 35.47 49.60 -23.51
N ASP A 28 35.05 50.65 -24.21
CA ASP A 28 33.97 51.53 -23.74
C ASP A 28 32.54 50.99 -23.99
N SER A 29 32.40 49.76 -24.48
CA SER A 29 31.08 49.15 -24.78
C SER A 29 30.82 47.77 -24.14
N GLU A 30 31.81 47.17 -23.48
CA GLU A 30 31.78 45.73 -23.16
C GLU A 30 31.61 45.40 -21.67
N GLU A 31 31.74 46.37 -20.76
CA GLU A 31 31.59 46.13 -19.31
C GLU A 31 30.15 45.71 -18.94
N SER A 32 29.15 46.10 -19.74
CA SER A 32 27.75 45.68 -19.57
C SER A 32 27.41 44.33 -20.23
N PHE A 33 28.08 43.96 -21.33
CA PHE A 33 27.77 42.78 -22.13
C PHE A 33 28.43 41.50 -21.59
N LEU A 34 29.73 41.56 -21.23
CA LEU A 34 30.45 40.44 -20.62
C LEU A 34 29.91 40.08 -19.23
N LEU A 35 29.54 41.09 -18.43
CA LEU A 35 28.86 40.91 -17.15
C LEU A 35 27.49 40.24 -17.33
N GLY A 36 26.78 40.52 -18.42
CA GLY A 36 25.54 39.84 -18.81
C GLY A 36 25.77 38.39 -19.23
N ALA A 37 26.80 38.11 -20.04
CA ALA A 37 27.08 36.76 -20.54
C ALA A 37 27.47 35.76 -19.44
N HIS A 38 28.25 36.19 -18.44
CA HIS A 38 28.56 35.34 -17.27
C HIS A 38 27.32 35.01 -16.44
N LYS A 39 26.36 35.94 -16.32
CA LYS A 39 25.07 35.67 -15.68
C LYS A 39 24.26 34.63 -16.45
N TRP A 40 24.20 34.74 -17.78
CA TRP A 40 23.50 33.77 -18.63
C TRP A 40 24.12 32.36 -18.56
N LEU A 41 25.45 32.25 -18.54
CA LEU A 41 26.12 30.95 -18.37
C LEU A 41 25.86 30.33 -16.99
N ALA A 42 25.84 31.14 -15.92
CA ALA A 42 25.50 30.68 -14.59
C ALA A 42 24.04 30.18 -14.51
N ILE A 43 23.10 30.87 -15.18
CA ILE A 43 21.69 30.48 -15.27
C ILE A 43 21.55 29.14 -16.02
N ILE A 44 22.18 29.00 -17.18
CA ILE A 44 22.13 27.76 -17.97
C ILE A 44 22.73 26.60 -17.15
N GLY A 45 23.83 26.83 -16.45
CA GLY A 45 24.42 25.84 -15.55
C GLY A 45 23.48 25.41 -14.42
N ALA A 46 22.83 26.36 -13.76
CA ALA A 46 21.86 26.09 -12.69
C ALA A 46 20.64 25.30 -13.19
N LEU A 47 20.12 25.63 -14.39
CA LEU A 47 19.01 24.92 -15.01
C LEU A 47 19.37 23.47 -15.37
N LEU A 48 20.58 23.25 -15.91
CA LEU A 48 21.06 21.90 -16.24
C LEU A 48 21.24 21.05 -14.98
N ILE A 49 21.78 21.62 -13.91
CA ILE A 49 21.92 20.93 -12.61
C ILE A 49 20.54 20.60 -12.03
N GLY A 50 19.60 21.55 -12.06
CA GLY A 50 18.22 21.32 -11.63
C GLY A 50 17.53 20.22 -12.41
N LEU A 51 17.72 20.19 -13.73
CA LEU A 51 17.17 19.13 -14.60
C LEU A 51 17.76 17.76 -14.26
N LEU A 52 19.07 17.66 -14.03
CA LEU A 52 19.72 16.41 -13.65
C LEU A 52 19.22 15.90 -12.29
N ILE A 53 19.05 16.79 -11.31
CA ILE A 53 18.49 16.44 -10.00
C ILE A 53 17.04 15.97 -10.14
N ALA A 54 16.23 16.64 -10.94
CA ALA A 54 14.84 16.24 -11.20
C ALA A 54 14.77 14.84 -11.85
N ILE A 55 15.63 14.54 -12.82
CA ILE A 55 15.71 13.22 -13.45
C ILE A 55 16.07 12.15 -12.41
N GLN A 56 17.07 12.40 -11.56
CA GLN A 56 17.47 11.48 -10.49
C GLN A 56 16.35 11.24 -9.47
N ILE A 57 15.60 12.29 -9.09
CA ILE A 57 14.44 12.15 -8.20
C ILE A 57 13.36 11.31 -8.85
N VAL A 58 13.06 11.53 -10.14
CA VAL A 58 12.07 10.76 -10.89
C VAL A 58 12.48 9.29 -10.99
N GLU A 59 13.76 9.00 -11.23
CA GLU A 59 14.28 7.64 -11.29
C GLU A 59 14.17 6.91 -9.94
N VAL A 60 14.57 7.56 -8.84
CA VAL A 60 14.43 7.02 -7.48
C VAL A 60 12.96 6.82 -7.11
N MET A 61 12.10 7.77 -7.46
CA MET A 61 10.67 7.67 -7.25
C MET A 61 10.08 6.50 -8.06
N TYR A 62 10.52 6.32 -9.31
CA TYR A 62 10.08 5.25 -10.18
C TYR A 62 10.54 3.88 -9.66
N GLN A 63 11.78 3.73 -9.22
CA GLN A 63 12.30 2.50 -8.60
C GLN A 63 11.55 2.15 -7.31
N LYS A 64 11.31 3.13 -6.44
CA LYS A 64 10.49 2.94 -5.23
C LYS A 64 9.05 2.59 -5.58
N TRP A 65 8.48 3.24 -6.60
CA TRP A 65 7.13 2.96 -7.07
C TRP A 65 7.02 1.53 -7.61
N GLN A 66 8.01 1.05 -8.37
CA GLN A 66 8.08 -0.34 -8.86
C GLN A 66 8.17 -1.34 -7.70
N SER A 67 9.06 -1.09 -6.74
CA SER A 67 9.22 -1.94 -5.54
C SER A 67 7.92 -2.01 -4.73
N TYR A 68 7.27 -0.85 -4.57
CA TYR A 68 5.97 -0.74 -3.93
C TYR A 68 4.87 -1.48 -4.71
N TRP A 69 4.86 -1.38 -6.03
CA TRP A 69 3.88 -2.09 -6.88
C TRP A 69 4.05 -3.60 -6.82
N ALA A 70 5.29 -4.10 -6.78
CA ALA A 70 5.59 -5.52 -6.62
C ALA A 70 5.09 -6.03 -5.26
N TRP A 71 5.40 -5.33 -4.17
CA TRP A 71 4.93 -5.69 -2.84
C TRP A 71 3.40 -5.68 -2.73
N ARG A 72 2.75 -4.68 -3.35
CA ARG A 72 1.29 -4.59 -3.38
C ARG A 72 0.62 -5.74 -4.13
N ARG A 73 1.25 -6.28 -5.18
CA ARG A 73 0.72 -7.43 -5.90
C ARG A 73 0.70 -8.67 -5.00
N ILE A 74 1.78 -8.89 -4.26
CA ILE A 74 1.91 -10.00 -3.29
C ILE A 74 0.87 -9.84 -2.18
N GLU A 75 0.74 -8.65 -1.58
CA GLU A 75 -0.26 -8.39 -0.54
C GLU A 75 -1.69 -8.66 -1.05
N ASN A 76 -2.03 -8.19 -2.26
CA ASN A 76 -3.33 -8.48 -2.85
C ASN A 76 -3.53 -9.99 -3.14
N GLU A 77 -2.49 -10.70 -3.58
CA GLU A 77 -2.54 -12.15 -3.82
C GLU A 77 -2.75 -12.93 -2.52
N GLU A 78 -2.05 -12.55 -1.44
CA GLU A 78 -2.24 -13.10 -0.09
C GLU A 78 -3.65 -12.82 0.44
N ASP A 79 -4.14 -11.59 0.28
CA ASP A 79 -5.51 -11.21 0.64
C ASP A 79 -6.55 -12.04 -0.15
N GLU A 80 -6.37 -12.22 -1.46
CA GLU A 80 -7.25 -13.04 -2.28
C GLU A 80 -7.22 -14.52 -1.87
N GLU A 81 -6.05 -15.07 -1.55
CA GLU A 81 -5.90 -16.44 -1.07
C GLU A 81 -6.59 -16.63 0.28
N TYR A 82 -6.38 -15.70 1.22
CA TYR A 82 -7.07 -15.69 2.50
C TYR A 82 -8.59 -15.63 2.34
N LEU A 83 -9.08 -14.76 1.45
CA LEU A 83 -10.51 -14.64 1.15
C LEU A 83 -11.06 -15.93 0.52
N ARG A 84 -10.34 -16.57 -0.39
CA ARG A 84 -10.71 -17.89 -0.96
C ARG A 84 -10.76 -18.96 0.12
N HIS A 85 -9.76 -19.02 1.00
CA HIS A 85 -9.72 -19.98 2.10
C HIS A 85 -10.93 -19.78 3.04
N ARG A 86 -11.24 -18.53 3.39
CA ARG A 86 -12.42 -18.17 4.18
C ARG A 86 -13.73 -18.55 3.46
N ASP A 87 -13.87 -18.25 2.18
CA ASP A 87 -15.06 -18.59 1.39
C ASP A 87 -15.28 -20.11 1.33
N ASN A 88 -14.22 -20.88 1.10
CA ASN A 88 -14.25 -22.34 1.12
C ASN A 88 -14.63 -22.89 2.51
N PHE A 89 -14.12 -22.28 3.57
CA PHE A 89 -14.51 -22.63 4.94
C PHE A 89 -16.00 -22.36 5.17
N MET A 90 -16.49 -21.17 4.80
CA MET A 90 -17.90 -20.80 4.96
C MET A 90 -18.83 -21.70 4.15
N LYS A 91 -18.46 -22.09 2.92
CA LYS A 91 -19.22 -23.07 2.12
C LYS A 91 -19.36 -24.42 2.81
N ARG A 92 -18.32 -24.90 3.51
CA ARG A 92 -18.39 -26.15 4.28
C ARG A 92 -19.28 -26.01 5.50
N VAL A 93 -19.21 -24.87 6.19
CA VAL A 93 -20.11 -24.56 7.31
C VAL A 93 -21.56 -24.51 6.82
N GLU A 94 -21.84 -23.82 5.72
CA GLU A 94 -23.18 -23.74 5.12
C GLU A 94 -23.69 -25.13 4.71
N GLY A 95 -22.85 -25.96 4.09
CA GLY A 95 -23.19 -27.34 3.78
C GLY A 95 -23.53 -28.15 5.04
N ALA A 96 -22.79 -27.94 6.14
CA ALA A 96 -23.13 -28.56 7.41
C ALA A 96 -24.48 -28.04 7.95
N LEU A 97 -24.74 -26.73 7.87
CA LEU A 97 -26.02 -26.14 8.32
C LEU A 97 -27.26 -26.70 7.60
N GLN A 98 -27.11 -27.22 6.37
CA GLN A 98 -28.21 -27.79 5.59
C GLN A 98 -28.57 -29.22 6.00
N GLU A 99 -27.66 -29.95 6.64
CA GLU A 99 -27.94 -31.30 7.13
C GLU A 99 -28.66 -31.22 8.49
N PRO A 100 -29.84 -31.86 8.63
CA PRO A 100 -30.62 -31.75 9.86
C PRO A 100 -30.00 -32.50 11.04
N VAL A 101 -29.15 -33.50 10.77
CA VAL A 101 -28.49 -34.33 11.79
C VAL A 101 -27.06 -34.61 11.33
N HIS A 102 -26.11 -34.42 12.23
CA HIS A 102 -24.71 -34.80 12.02
C HIS A 102 -24.32 -35.92 12.97
N GLU A 103 -23.58 -36.90 12.46
CA GLU A 103 -23.02 -37.97 13.29
C GLU A 103 -21.66 -37.55 13.85
N CYS A 104 -21.49 -37.67 15.17
CA CYS A 104 -20.22 -37.42 15.84
C CYS A 104 -19.30 -38.64 15.70
N PRO A 105 -18.10 -38.52 15.08
CA PRO A 105 -17.20 -39.66 14.90
C PRO A 105 -16.62 -40.26 16.19
N ILE A 106 -16.81 -39.60 17.34
CA ILE A 106 -16.27 -40.06 18.63
C ILE A 106 -17.29 -40.94 19.37
N CYS A 107 -18.54 -40.49 19.46
CA CYS A 107 -19.60 -41.24 20.15
C CYS A 107 -20.50 -42.06 19.21
N LEU A 108 -20.32 -41.91 17.89
CA LEU A 108 -21.08 -42.62 16.84
C LEU A 108 -22.60 -42.42 16.95
N GLY A 109 -23.01 -41.21 17.32
CA GLY A 109 -24.42 -40.82 17.41
C GLY A 109 -24.60 -39.34 17.08
N ASP A 110 -25.84 -38.87 17.17
CA ASP A 110 -26.21 -37.49 16.82
C ASP A 110 -25.39 -36.46 17.61
N ALA A 111 -24.87 -35.48 16.89
CA ALA A 111 -23.99 -34.48 17.43
C ALA A 111 -24.75 -33.48 18.31
N ASN A 112 -24.70 -33.68 19.63
CA ASN A 112 -25.27 -32.74 20.59
C ASN A 112 -24.31 -31.56 20.85
N PHE A 113 -24.84 -30.34 20.77
CA PHE A 113 -24.06 -29.09 20.76
C PHE A 113 -22.87 -29.17 19.80
N PRO A 114 -23.13 -29.24 18.48
CA PRO A 114 -22.10 -29.56 17.52
C PRO A 114 -21.04 -28.47 17.42
N VAL A 115 -19.79 -28.89 17.28
CA VAL A 115 -18.64 -28.01 17.12
C VAL A 115 -17.83 -28.39 15.90
N PHE A 116 -17.45 -27.38 15.15
CA PHE A 116 -16.73 -27.50 13.90
C PHE A 116 -15.26 -27.22 14.10
N THR A 117 -14.42 -28.05 13.51
CA THR A 117 -12.97 -27.90 13.51
C THR A 117 -12.51 -27.20 12.23
N ASN A 118 -11.36 -26.51 12.26
CA ASN A 118 -10.81 -25.90 11.04
C ASN A 118 -10.40 -26.90 9.95
N CYS A 119 -10.38 -28.22 10.24
CA CYS A 119 -10.21 -29.25 9.22
C CYS A 119 -11.52 -29.68 8.54
N GLY A 120 -12.67 -29.16 8.99
CA GLY A 120 -13.97 -29.38 8.36
C GLY A 120 -14.82 -30.50 8.96
N HIS A 121 -14.40 -31.10 10.07
CA HIS A 121 -15.15 -32.18 10.73
C HIS A 121 -15.88 -31.68 11.97
N LEU A 122 -17.02 -32.30 12.24
CA LEU A 122 -17.97 -31.90 13.27
C LEU A 122 -18.08 -32.97 14.37
N PHE A 123 -18.18 -32.54 15.62
CA PHE A 123 -18.19 -33.39 16.81
C PHE A 123 -19.17 -32.83 17.85
N CYS A 124 -19.58 -33.64 18.83
CA CYS A 124 -20.19 -33.08 20.05
C CYS A 124 -19.14 -32.27 20.82
N CYS A 125 -19.53 -31.12 21.38
CA CYS A 125 -18.64 -30.28 22.19
C CYS A 125 -17.99 -31.09 23.33
N SER A 126 -18.80 -31.83 24.10
CA SER A 126 -18.31 -32.65 25.21
C SER A 126 -17.33 -33.75 24.78
N CYS A 127 -17.56 -34.35 23.61
CA CYS A 127 -16.73 -35.44 23.08
C CYS A 127 -15.35 -34.94 22.66
N ILE A 128 -15.28 -33.85 21.89
CA ILE A 128 -14.01 -33.34 21.40
C ILE A 128 -13.18 -32.73 22.53
N ILE A 129 -13.82 -32.06 23.50
CA ILE A 129 -13.14 -31.51 24.67
C ILE A 129 -12.59 -32.63 25.56
N ARG A 130 -13.36 -33.69 25.80
CA ARG A 130 -12.88 -34.86 26.54
C ARG A 130 -11.70 -35.52 25.83
N TYR A 131 -11.81 -35.68 24.52
CA TYR A 131 -10.73 -36.23 23.69
C TYR A 131 -9.45 -35.39 23.77
N TRP A 132 -9.57 -34.05 23.77
CA TRP A 132 -8.44 -33.16 24.01
C TRP A 132 -7.87 -33.30 25.43
N LYS A 133 -8.71 -33.28 26.48
CA LYS A 133 -8.28 -33.42 27.88
C LYS A 133 -7.59 -34.76 28.16
N GLN A 134 -7.89 -35.80 27.39
CA GLN A 134 -7.25 -37.13 27.46
C GLN A 134 -5.99 -37.25 26.59
N SER A 135 -5.66 -36.24 25.80
CA SER A 135 -4.47 -36.27 24.95
C SER A 135 -3.18 -36.23 25.78
N LYS A 136 -2.06 -36.69 25.19
CA LYS A 136 -0.76 -36.83 25.88
C LYS A 136 -0.23 -35.55 26.52
N SER A 137 -0.63 -34.38 26.02
CA SER A 137 -0.24 -33.10 26.60
C SER A 137 -1.31 -32.04 26.35
N ILE A 138 -1.85 -31.47 27.43
CA ILE A 138 -2.87 -30.42 27.38
C ILE A 138 -2.35 -29.11 26.77
N SER A 139 -1.03 -28.95 26.65
CA SER A 139 -0.38 -27.79 26.04
C SER A 139 -0.15 -27.93 24.53
N VAL A 140 -0.54 -29.05 23.92
CA VAL A 140 -0.37 -29.29 22.48
C VAL A 140 -1.75 -29.32 21.81
N PRO A 141 -1.92 -28.66 20.64
CA PRO A 141 -3.17 -28.71 19.91
C PRO A 141 -3.54 -30.14 19.53
N CYS A 142 -4.81 -30.47 19.61
CA CYS A 142 -5.27 -31.84 19.39
C CYS A 142 -5.38 -32.17 17.89
N LYS A 143 -5.27 -33.46 17.55
CA LYS A 143 -5.46 -33.98 16.18
C LYS A 143 -6.88 -34.48 16.00
N CYS A 144 -7.55 -34.09 14.92
CA CYS A 144 -8.89 -34.53 14.57
C CYS A 144 -9.02 -36.06 14.62
N ALA A 145 -10.03 -36.58 15.34
CA ALA A 145 -10.27 -38.01 15.45
C ALA A 145 -10.66 -38.68 14.12
N TYR A 146 -11.15 -37.91 13.15
CA TYR A 146 -11.56 -38.39 11.83
C TYR A 146 -10.40 -38.36 10.82
N CYS A 147 -9.84 -37.18 10.54
CA CYS A 147 -8.82 -37.01 9.49
C CYS A 147 -7.37 -36.87 9.99
N ARG A 148 -7.14 -36.86 11.31
CA ARG A 148 -5.82 -36.71 11.96
C ARG A 148 -5.10 -35.37 11.73
N SER A 149 -5.72 -34.41 11.03
CA SER A 149 -5.24 -33.03 10.93
C SER A 149 -5.33 -32.31 12.27
N THR A 150 -4.32 -31.50 12.58
CA THR A 150 -4.31 -30.66 13.79
C THR A 150 -5.34 -29.54 13.67
N PHE A 151 -6.14 -29.33 14.71
CA PHE A 151 -7.08 -28.21 14.77
C PHE A 151 -6.75 -27.24 15.90
N TYR A 152 -6.92 -25.95 15.61
CA TYR A 152 -6.50 -24.84 16.49
C TYR A 152 -7.68 -24.04 17.04
N VAL A 153 -8.85 -24.20 16.42
CA VAL A 153 -10.08 -23.52 16.79
C VAL A 153 -11.26 -24.48 16.71
N LEU A 154 -12.18 -24.33 17.66
CA LEU A 154 -13.47 -24.99 17.73
C LEU A 154 -14.55 -23.93 17.63
N ILE A 155 -15.48 -24.11 16.69
CA ILE A 155 -16.54 -23.15 16.39
C ILE A 155 -17.89 -23.82 16.68
N PRO A 156 -18.73 -23.28 17.58
CA PRO A 156 -20.07 -23.80 17.81
C PRO A 156 -20.95 -23.57 16.58
N ILE A 157 -21.73 -24.58 16.19
CA ILE A 157 -22.66 -24.52 15.05
C ILE A 157 -24.03 -25.02 15.53
N LEU A 158 -25.13 -24.35 15.14
CA LEU A 158 -26.50 -24.79 15.44
C LEU A 158 -26.77 -25.10 16.93
N TRP A 159 -26.15 -24.36 17.84
CA TRP A 159 -26.47 -24.52 19.25
C TRP A 159 -27.88 -23.98 19.54
N PRO A 160 -28.62 -24.62 20.46
CA PRO A 160 -29.89 -24.10 20.94
C PRO A 160 -29.77 -22.66 21.44
N ALA A 161 -30.83 -21.87 21.28
CA ALA A 161 -30.89 -20.53 21.87
C ALA A 161 -30.95 -20.65 23.41
N PRO A 162 -30.25 -19.74 24.13
CA PRO A 162 -30.40 -19.64 25.57
C PRO A 162 -31.86 -19.36 25.96
N GLY A 163 -32.31 -19.90 27.10
CA GLY A 163 -33.68 -19.77 27.60
C GLY A 163 -34.65 -20.84 27.08
N SER A 164 -34.15 -21.91 26.46
CA SER A 164 -34.98 -23.06 26.04
C SER A 164 -35.31 -24.00 27.20
N SER A 165 -34.36 -24.21 28.13
CA SER A 165 -34.58 -24.82 29.45
C SER A 165 -33.38 -24.53 30.36
N ASP A 166 -33.57 -24.60 31.67
CA ASP A 166 -32.48 -24.42 32.65
C ASP A 166 -31.32 -25.43 32.41
N GLU A 167 -31.66 -26.68 32.08
CA GLU A 167 -30.68 -27.74 31.77
C GLU A 167 -29.86 -27.43 30.51
N ILE A 168 -30.52 -26.93 29.45
CA ILE A 168 -29.83 -26.54 28.21
C ILE A 168 -28.91 -25.34 28.47
N ASP A 169 -29.35 -24.36 29.25
CA ASP A 169 -28.57 -23.17 29.55
C ASP A 169 -27.31 -23.48 30.37
N GLU A 170 -27.42 -24.36 31.37
CA GLU A 170 -26.27 -24.87 32.11
C GLU A 170 -25.27 -25.59 31.19
N GLN A 171 -25.77 -26.40 30.26
CA GLN A 171 -24.94 -27.12 29.31
C GLN A 171 -24.24 -26.18 28.31
N ILE A 172 -24.94 -25.14 27.83
CA ILE A 172 -24.37 -24.08 26.97
C ILE A 172 -23.26 -23.36 27.73
N GLN A 173 -23.51 -22.93 28.96
CA GLN A 173 -22.54 -22.21 29.78
C GLN A 173 -21.27 -23.05 29.99
N LYS A 174 -21.43 -24.33 30.35
CA LYS A 174 -20.31 -25.25 30.52
C LYS A 174 -19.52 -25.46 29.22
N ASN A 175 -20.21 -25.69 28.11
CA ASN A 175 -19.58 -25.91 26.81
C ASN A 175 -18.81 -24.65 26.35
N ASN A 176 -19.36 -23.45 26.57
CA ASN A 176 -18.68 -22.20 26.25
C ASN A 176 -17.38 -22.03 27.03
N VAL A 177 -17.37 -22.32 28.33
CA VAL A 177 -16.15 -22.25 29.15
C VAL A 177 -15.07 -23.19 28.61
N ASP A 178 -15.44 -24.43 28.27
CA ASP A 178 -14.50 -25.42 27.72
C ASP A 178 -13.98 -25.03 26.33
N LEU A 179 -14.85 -24.50 25.45
CA LEU A 179 -14.47 -24.00 24.13
C LEU A 179 -13.53 -22.79 24.21
N GLU A 180 -13.85 -21.84 25.08
CA GLU A 180 -13.02 -20.65 25.29
C GLU A 180 -11.65 -21.02 25.84
N ASP A 181 -11.57 -21.98 26.77
CA ASP A 181 -10.28 -22.47 27.28
C ASP A 181 -9.44 -23.10 26.17
N TYR A 182 -10.02 -23.95 25.32
CA TYR A 182 -9.32 -24.53 24.16
C TYR A 182 -8.86 -23.46 23.18
N ASN A 183 -9.79 -22.61 22.72
CA ASN A 183 -9.51 -21.59 21.73
C ASN A 183 -8.49 -20.57 22.25
N LYS A 184 -8.58 -20.15 23.52
CA LYS A 184 -7.60 -19.23 24.12
C LYS A 184 -6.18 -19.79 24.10
N ARG A 185 -6.01 -21.11 24.20
CA ARG A 185 -4.69 -21.76 24.17
C ARG A 185 -4.12 -21.87 22.77
N PHE A 186 -4.96 -22.12 21.76
CA PHE A 186 -4.49 -22.57 20.44
C PHE A 186 -4.91 -21.70 19.26
N SER A 187 -5.95 -20.87 19.39
CA SER A 187 -6.30 -19.91 18.35
C SER A 187 -5.26 -18.78 18.37
N SER A 188 -4.18 -18.95 17.63
CA SER A 188 -3.10 -17.96 17.45
C SER A 188 -3.56 -16.66 16.78
N GLU A 189 -4.86 -16.49 16.55
CA GLU A 189 -5.49 -15.40 15.80
C GLU A 189 -5.98 -14.25 16.70
N LYS A 190 -5.26 -13.92 17.78
CA LYS A 190 -5.65 -12.84 18.70
C LYS A 190 -4.90 -11.52 18.56
N SER A 191 -3.90 -11.37 17.69
CA SER A 191 -3.18 -10.09 17.56
C SER A 191 -2.91 -9.60 16.14
N VAL A 192 -3.06 -10.44 15.11
CA VAL A 192 -2.62 -10.09 13.74
C VAL A 192 -3.67 -9.25 13.00
N SER A 193 -4.96 -9.58 13.06
CA SER A 193 -6.02 -8.87 12.32
C SER A 193 -6.26 -7.40 12.75
N ARG A 194 -6.13 -7.09 14.05
CA ARG A 194 -6.34 -5.71 14.55
C ARG A 194 -5.14 -4.80 14.30
N LEU A 195 -3.93 -5.33 14.39
CA LEU A 195 -2.72 -4.57 14.06
C LEU A 195 -2.58 -4.41 12.55
N GLU A 196 -2.88 -5.43 11.75
CA GLU A 196 -2.87 -5.34 10.29
C GLU A 196 -3.92 -4.37 9.77
N SER A 197 -5.14 -4.36 10.32
CA SER A 197 -6.13 -3.36 9.91
C SER A 197 -5.67 -1.93 10.24
N ILE A 198 -5.11 -1.67 11.42
CA ILE A 198 -4.54 -0.35 11.77
C ILE A 198 -3.36 0.01 10.87
N LEU A 199 -2.45 -0.94 10.60
CA LEU A 199 -1.30 -0.75 9.71
C LEU A 199 -1.74 -0.52 8.26
N PHE A 200 -2.79 -1.20 7.82
CA PHE A 200 -3.44 -1.06 6.51
C PHE A 200 -4.08 0.32 6.37
N TYR A 201 -4.84 0.77 7.36
CA TYR A 201 -5.40 2.13 7.40
C TYR A 201 -4.29 3.20 7.45
N GLY A 202 -3.22 2.97 8.22
CA GLY A 202 -2.04 3.85 8.26
C GLY A 202 -1.30 3.94 6.93
N LYS A 203 -1.07 2.81 6.24
CA LYS A 203 -0.47 2.75 4.90
C LYS A 203 -1.36 3.40 3.85
N LYS A 204 -2.69 3.25 3.95
CA LYS A 204 -3.68 3.92 3.08
C LYS A 204 -3.73 5.43 3.31
N PHE A 205 -3.57 5.88 4.55
CA PHE A 205 -3.48 7.29 4.92
C PHE A 205 -2.21 7.95 4.37
N MET A 206 -1.05 7.30 4.52
CA MET A 206 0.21 7.78 3.93
C MET A 206 0.13 7.89 2.40
N ARG A 207 -0.60 6.97 1.75
CA ARG A 207 -0.85 7.00 0.29
C ARG A 207 -1.66 8.21 -0.19
N LEU A 208 -2.52 8.78 0.67
CA LEU A 208 -3.31 9.98 0.35
C LEU A 208 -2.49 11.26 0.51
N ILE A 209 -1.56 11.29 1.48
CA ILE A 209 -0.77 12.48 1.86
C ILE A 209 0.49 12.65 1.01
N TRP A 210 0.95 11.62 0.29
CA TRP A 210 2.16 11.72 -0.55
C TRP A 210 2.08 12.81 -1.62
N ILE A 211 0.89 13.10 -2.15
CA ILE A 211 0.68 14.22 -3.10
C ILE A 211 0.85 15.56 -2.39
N ASP A 212 0.42 15.67 -1.14
CA ASP A 212 0.52 16.89 -0.34
C ASP A 212 1.95 17.12 0.20
N ILE A 213 2.73 16.06 0.45
CA ILE A 213 4.17 16.16 0.76
C ILE A 213 4.95 16.66 -0.46
N VAL A 214 4.63 16.15 -1.66
CA VAL A 214 5.25 16.63 -2.91
C VAL A 214 4.91 18.11 -3.13
N ARG A 215 3.67 18.55 -2.85
CA ARG A 215 3.29 19.97 -2.88
C ARG A 215 4.07 20.82 -1.89
N LEU A 216 4.13 20.41 -0.62
CA LEU A 216 4.78 21.18 0.46
C LEU A 216 6.30 21.29 0.33
N VAL A 217 6.95 20.40 -0.42
CA VAL A 217 8.41 20.39 -0.58
C VAL A 217 8.84 20.89 -1.97
N VAL A 218 8.18 20.48 -3.05
CA VAL A 218 8.62 20.80 -4.42
C VAL A 218 8.18 22.20 -4.85
N MET A 219 6.96 22.65 -4.50
CA MET A 219 6.49 23.98 -4.91
C MET A 219 7.28 25.12 -4.27
N PRO A 220 7.63 25.10 -2.96
CA PRO A 220 8.45 26.15 -2.37
C PRO A 220 9.86 26.18 -2.94
N VAL A 221 10.46 25.02 -3.22
CA VAL A 221 11.80 24.95 -3.82
C VAL A 221 11.78 25.53 -5.24
N CYS A 222 10.79 25.17 -6.06
CA CYS A 222 10.63 25.74 -7.40
C CYS A 222 10.33 27.26 -7.36
N ALA A 223 9.53 27.73 -6.39
CA ALA A 223 9.23 29.15 -6.22
C ALA A 223 10.47 29.96 -5.83
N ASN A 224 11.30 29.44 -4.93
CA ASN A 224 12.56 30.08 -4.54
C ASN A 224 13.57 30.11 -5.68
N ILE A 225 13.66 29.04 -6.48
CA ILE A 225 14.52 28.99 -7.67
C ILE A 225 14.02 29.99 -8.73
N TYR A 226 12.71 30.09 -8.95
CA TYR A 226 12.12 31.04 -9.91
C TYR A 226 12.36 32.49 -9.48
N ALA A 227 12.07 32.84 -8.22
CA ALA A 227 12.28 34.17 -7.68
C ALA A 227 13.76 34.59 -7.71
N TRP A 228 14.67 33.64 -7.50
CA TRP A 228 16.12 33.88 -7.62
C TRP A 228 16.57 34.10 -9.07
N LEU A 229 15.93 33.44 -10.04
CA LEU A 229 16.28 33.54 -11.46
C LEU A 229 15.67 34.77 -12.16
N SER A 230 14.50 35.24 -11.73
CA SER A 230 13.76 36.29 -12.45
C SER A 230 14.10 37.73 -12.02
N ASP A 231 14.83 37.94 -10.92
CA ASP A 231 15.14 39.27 -10.34
C ASP A 231 13.89 40.18 -10.20
N THR A 232 12.71 39.56 -10.14
CA THR A 232 11.41 40.22 -10.00
C THR A 232 11.10 40.40 -8.52
N LYS A 233 10.48 41.53 -8.15
CA LYS A 233 10.01 41.77 -6.77
C LYS A 233 9.11 40.61 -6.30
N VAL A 234 9.28 40.25 -5.03
CA VAL A 234 8.66 39.11 -4.34
C VAL A 234 7.13 39.03 -4.52
N GLU A 235 6.43 40.15 -4.71
CA GLU A 235 4.97 40.22 -4.90
C GLU A 235 4.43 39.50 -6.15
N ASP A 236 5.14 39.57 -7.29
CA ASP A 236 4.67 38.91 -8.55
C ASP A 236 4.83 37.38 -8.49
N SER A 237 5.80 36.90 -7.70
CA SER A 237 6.09 35.46 -7.58
C SER A 237 5.03 34.70 -6.78
N SER A 238 4.39 35.36 -5.80
CA SER A 238 3.32 34.76 -4.99
C SER A 238 2.03 34.55 -5.77
N GLU A 239 1.65 35.49 -6.65
CA GLU A 239 0.43 35.37 -7.45
C GLU A 239 0.54 34.26 -8.49
N LEU A 240 1.71 34.15 -9.12
CA LEU A 240 2.00 33.11 -10.11
C LEU A 240 2.04 31.71 -9.48
N LEU A 241 2.61 31.60 -8.26
CA LEU A 241 2.60 30.37 -7.49
C LEU A 241 1.18 29.95 -7.09
N GLN A 242 0.37 30.89 -6.63
CA GLN A 242 -1.02 30.63 -6.26
C GLN A 242 -1.88 30.23 -7.47
N SER A 243 -1.59 30.78 -8.66
CA SER A 243 -2.22 30.38 -9.91
C SER A 243 -1.87 28.93 -10.31
N ILE A 244 -0.59 28.54 -10.19
CA ILE A 244 -0.13 27.17 -10.47
C ILE A 244 -0.74 26.17 -9.48
N ASP A 245 -0.80 26.51 -8.19
CA ASP A 245 -1.42 25.67 -7.16
C ASP A 245 -2.91 25.45 -7.42
N ASN A 246 -3.64 26.51 -7.79
CA ASN A 246 -5.05 26.43 -8.14
C ASN A 246 -5.29 25.56 -9.38
N LEU A 247 -4.43 25.68 -10.41
CA LEU A 247 -4.50 24.86 -11.62
C LEU A 247 -4.28 23.38 -11.28
N PHE A 248 -3.27 23.06 -10.47
CA PHE A 248 -2.98 21.69 -10.08
C PHE A 248 -4.09 21.08 -9.21
N LEU A 249 -4.66 21.84 -8.27
CA LEU A 249 -5.84 21.43 -7.49
C LEU A 249 -7.04 21.12 -8.40
N SER A 250 -7.27 21.95 -9.42
CA SER A 250 -8.34 21.72 -10.39
C SER A 250 -8.16 20.42 -11.17
N MET A 251 -6.92 20.10 -11.59
CA MET A 251 -6.60 18.85 -12.28
C MET A 251 -6.82 17.61 -11.42
N VAL A 252 -6.44 17.66 -10.14
CA VAL A 252 -6.64 16.54 -9.20
C VAL A 252 -8.13 16.32 -8.96
N PHE A 253 -8.90 17.40 -8.78
CA PHE A 253 -10.35 17.33 -8.60
C PHE A 253 -11.04 16.74 -9.84
N LEU A 254 -10.63 17.15 -11.04
CA LEU A 254 -11.12 16.61 -12.30
C LEU A 254 -10.82 15.10 -12.41
N ALA A 255 -9.58 14.68 -12.13
CA ALA A 255 -9.17 13.27 -12.16
C ALA A 255 -9.93 12.40 -11.15
N ALA A 256 -10.19 12.93 -9.95
CA ALA A 256 -11.01 12.27 -8.94
C ALA A 256 -12.46 12.14 -9.40
N SER A 257 -13.02 13.20 -9.99
CA SER A 257 -14.39 13.22 -10.52
C SER A 257 -14.56 12.23 -11.67
N ILE A 258 -13.59 12.13 -12.59
CA ILE A 258 -13.58 11.15 -13.68
C ILE A 258 -13.53 9.72 -13.14
N ARG A 259 -12.73 9.46 -12.10
CA ARG A 259 -12.70 8.13 -11.44
C ARG A 259 -14.05 7.77 -10.85
N VAL A 260 -14.69 8.69 -10.12
CA VAL A 260 -16.02 8.47 -9.52
C VAL A 260 -17.08 8.21 -10.61
N ALA A 261 -17.05 8.99 -11.69
CA ALA A 261 -17.96 8.80 -12.82
C ALA A 261 -17.78 7.43 -13.50
N ARG A 262 -16.53 6.98 -13.71
CA ARG A 262 -16.25 5.65 -14.27
C ARG A 262 -16.75 4.51 -13.40
N ILE A 263 -16.60 4.61 -12.08
CA ILE A 263 -17.10 3.60 -11.14
C ILE A 263 -18.64 3.52 -11.20
N ARG A 264 -19.32 4.68 -11.27
CA ARG A 264 -20.79 4.72 -11.38
C ARG A 264 -21.34 4.26 -12.73
N LEU A 265 -20.55 4.32 -13.80
CA LEU A 265 -20.96 3.86 -15.13
C LEU A 265 -20.63 2.37 -15.37
N ALA A 266 -19.81 1.76 -14.52
CA ALA A 266 -19.38 0.36 -14.63
C ALA A 266 -20.15 -0.61 -13.71
N GLY A 267 -21.05 -0.09 -12.87
CA GLY A 267 -22.02 -0.87 -12.07
C GLY A 267 -23.43 -0.59 -12.56
#